data_AF-A0A1F7Y2V3-F1
#
_entry.id   AF-A0A1F7Y2V3-F1
#
_cell.length_a   1.000
_cell.length_b   1.000
_cell.length_c   1.000
_cell.angle_alpha   90.00
_cell.angle_beta   90.00
_cell.angle_gamma   90.00
#
_symmetry.space_group_name_H-M   'P 1'
#
loop_
_entity.id
_entity.type
_entity.pdbx_description
1 polymer ?
#
loop_
_entity_poly.entity_id
_entity_poly.type
_entity_poly.pdbx_seq_one_letter_code
_entity_poly.pdbx_strand_id
1 'polypeptide(L)'
;MASAFENAKKQINDSAGFLSKEYPDKSRFKKAIELLKRPQRVLKKKISIRLDSGKTETFQAYRSQHNDARGPFKGGIRFHPNVSEDEIIAFSTWMSIKCAVVGIPYGGGKGGIIVDPSLLSESELERLCKKYAEFLTPYIGPWKDIPAPDVNTGEREMAWMLDSYEKKVGHHAPATFTGKPLELGGSQGRTEATGLGGFYVLASYSEVTRMIPVKTTIAVQGFGNVGYWFAKFATGVGYKAVAISDSSGGIYDSNGLNVEKLSQLKEKYGSFNKIPKTKDHELITNNELLALKVDVLVPAALENAIHERNVKDIKAKVILEMANGPTTPEADAILSSNEVDILPDVLCNAGGVTVSYFEWVQNLNGYSWTKEKVIKELKKIMDSSFEEIYQVVQQKKVSYRKAAYILAIKRIVNAMMLRGRL
;
A
#
# COMPACT_ATOMS: atom_id res chain seq x y z
N MET A 1 15.16 -18.60 0.46
CA MET A 1 13.97 -17.84 0.02
C MET A 1 14.38 -16.96 -1.15
N ALA A 2 13.54 -16.84 -2.17
CA ALA A 2 13.77 -15.89 -3.27
C ALA A 2 13.78 -14.45 -2.73
N SER A 3 14.56 -13.55 -3.35
CA SER A 3 14.57 -12.14 -2.96
C SER A 3 13.23 -11.47 -3.25
N ALA A 4 12.96 -10.31 -2.64
CA ALA A 4 11.71 -9.58 -2.88
C ALA A 4 11.59 -9.21 -4.37
N PHE A 5 12.72 -8.88 -5.01
CA PHE A 5 12.73 -8.54 -6.42
C PHE A 5 12.51 -9.75 -7.33
N GLU A 6 13.05 -10.92 -7.00
CA GLU A 6 12.73 -12.16 -7.74
C GLU A 6 11.24 -12.50 -7.68
N ASN A 7 10.59 -12.30 -6.53
CA ASN A 7 9.15 -12.48 -6.38
C ASN A 7 8.36 -11.53 -7.29
N ALA A 8 8.73 -10.25 -7.32
CA ALA A 8 8.10 -9.27 -8.21
C ALA A 8 8.23 -9.66 -9.69
N LYS A 9 9.41 -10.13 -10.12
CA LYS A 9 9.65 -10.61 -11.49
C LYS A 9 8.82 -11.86 -11.82
N LYS A 10 8.71 -12.79 -10.87
CA LYS A 10 7.87 -14.00 -11.03
C LYS A 10 6.41 -13.63 -11.25
N GLN A 11 5.85 -12.72 -10.44
CA GLN A 11 4.47 -12.27 -10.59
C GLN A 11 4.20 -11.62 -11.96
N ILE A 12 5.15 -10.85 -12.49
CA ILE A 12 5.07 -10.28 -13.84
C ILE A 12 5.04 -11.40 -14.89
N ASN A 13 5.97 -12.34 -14.82
CA ASN A 13 6.05 -13.47 -15.76
C ASN A 13 4.77 -14.30 -15.79
N ASP A 14 4.31 -14.72 -14.60
CA ASP A 14 3.17 -15.61 -14.47
C ASP A 14 1.88 -14.97 -14.98
N SER A 15 1.82 -13.63 -15.01
CA SER A 15 0.66 -12.87 -15.49
C SER A 15 0.78 -12.50 -16.97
N ALA A 16 2.00 -12.24 -17.46
CA ALA A 16 2.26 -11.91 -18.87
C ALA A 16 1.88 -13.03 -19.84
N GLY A 17 1.94 -14.30 -19.41
CA GLY A 17 1.50 -15.45 -20.20
C GLY A 17 0.06 -15.32 -20.72
N PHE A 18 -0.84 -14.77 -19.88
CA PHE A 18 -2.26 -14.56 -20.21
C PHE A 18 -2.53 -13.43 -21.21
N LEU A 19 -1.53 -12.57 -21.43
CA LEU A 19 -1.60 -11.44 -22.35
C LEU A 19 -0.94 -11.74 -23.68
N SER A 20 0.01 -12.67 -23.72
CA SER A 20 0.82 -12.97 -24.90
C SER A 20 0.03 -13.10 -26.20
N LYS A 21 -1.14 -13.75 -26.18
CA LYS A 21 -2.01 -13.97 -27.35
C LYS A 21 -2.71 -12.70 -27.83
N GLU A 22 -2.96 -11.72 -26.97
CA GLU A 22 -3.67 -10.47 -27.29
C GLU A 22 -2.85 -9.47 -28.11
N TYR A 23 -1.51 -9.61 -28.13
CA TYR A 23 -0.63 -8.68 -28.85
C TYR A 23 -0.23 -9.23 -30.22
N PRO A 24 -0.51 -8.54 -31.35
CA PRO A 24 -0.09 -8.98 -32.67
C PRO A 24 1.44 -9.06 -32.80
N ASP A 25 2.14 -8.03 -32.31
CA ASP A 25 3.61 -7.98 -32.30
C ASP A 25 4.18 -8.67 -31.05
N LYS A 26 4.43 -9.98 -31.18
CA LYS A 26 4.99 -10.80 -30.08
C LYS A 26 6.40 -10.36 -29.67
N SER A 27 7.19 -9.86 -30.62
CA SER A 27 8.57 -9.43 -30.37
C SER A 27 8.58 -8.19 -29.48
N ARG A 28 7.80 -7.17 -29.83
CA ARG A 28 7.63 -5.96 -29.03
C ARG A 28 7.01 -6.26 -27.67
N PHE A 29 6.01 -7.15 -27.60
CA PHE A 29 5.44 -7.57 -26.32
C PHE A 29 6.48 -8.23 -25.41
N LYS A 30 7.26 -9.21 -25.93
CA LYS A 30 8.32 -9.87 -25.16
C LYS A 30 9.36 -8.86 -24.67
N LYS A 31 9.79 -7.93 -25.53
CA LYS A 31 10.72 -6.85 -25.16
C LYS A 31 10.16 -5.96 -24.05
N ALA A 32 8.87 -5.60 -24.13
CA ALA A 32 8.20 -4.81 -23.09
C ALA A 32 8.19 -5.53 -21.74
N ILE A 33 7.90 -6.83 -21.73
CA ILE A 33 7.90 -7.64 -20.51
C ILE A 33 9.31 -7.77 -19.91
N GLU A 34 10.35 -7.95 -20.73
CA GLU A 34 11.73 -7.99 -20.23
C GLU A 34 12.17 -6.65 -19.62
N LEU A 35 11.77 -5.53 -20.22
CA LEU A 35 12.02 -4.21 -19.64
C LEU A 35 11.23 -3.99 -18.36
N LEU A 36 9.98 -4.44 -18.30
CA LEU A 36 9.13 -4.30 -17.11
C LEU A 36 9.65 -5.07 -15.89
N LYS A 37 10.55 -6.05 -16.09
CA LYS A 37 11.19 -6.79 -14.99
C LYS A 37 12.36 -6.03 -14.35
N ARG A 38 12.71 -4.84 -14.84
CA ARG A 38 13.88 -4.09 -14.38
C ARG A 38 13.49 -2.63 -14.17
N PRO A 39 14.01 -1.98 -13.11
CA PRO A 39 13.79 -0.56 -12.95
C PRO A 39 14.52 0.22 -14.04
N GLN A 40 13.90 1.30 -14.54
CA GLN A 40 14.53 2.24 -15.46
C GLN A 40 15.76 2.92 -14.83
N ARG A 41 15.74 3.16 -13.51
CA ARG A 41 16.86 3.77 -12.80
C ARG A 41 16.88 3.39 -11.32
N VAL A 42 18.08 3.18 -10.78
CA VAL A 42 18.32 3.04 -9.33
C VAL A 42 19.41 4.02 -8.92
N LEU A 43 19.06 4.99 -8.10
CA LEU A 43 19.96 6.00 -7.55
C LEU A 43 20.47 5.53 -6.18
N LYS A 44 21.77 5.71 -5.93
CA LYS A 44 22.42 5.36 -4.65
C LYS A 44 23.33 6.49 -4.20
N LYS A 45 23.28 6.84 -2.91
CA LYS A 45 24.17 7.86 -2.35
C LYS A 45 24.46 7.57 -0.88
N LYS A 46 25.72 7.76 -0.48
CA LYS A 46 26.07 7.91 0.93
C LYS A 46 25.84 9.36 1.35
N ILE A 47 24.96 9.57 2.31
CA ILE A 47 24.58 10.89 2.84
C ILE A 47 25.23 11.05 4.19
N SER A 48 26.07 12.06 4.34
CA SER A 48 26.72 12.38 5.61
C SER A 48 26.07 13.59 6.27
N ILE A 49 25.77 13.48 7.56
CA ILE A 49 25.29 14.59 8.40
C ILE A 49 26.16 14.73 9.64
N ARG A 50 26.22 15.95 10.18
CA ARG A 50 26.79 16.19 11.50
C ARG A 50 25.73 15.92 12.56
N LEU A 51 26.05 15.03 13.49
CA LEU A 51 25.27 14.74 14.69
C LEU A 51 25.38 15.89 15.69
N ASP A 52 24.46 15.93 16.66
CA ASP A 52 24.44 16.91 17.75
C ASP A 52 25.69 16.78 18.64
N SER A 53 26.25 15.56 18.73
CA SER A 53 27.56 15.31 19.36
C SER A 53 28.74 15.95 18.63
N GLY A 54 28.53 16.53 17.44
CA GLY A 54 29.56 17.07 16.57
C GLY A 54 30.25 16.05 15.66
N LYS A 55 30.05 14.74 15.89
CA LYS A 55 30.55 13.67 15.01
C LYS A 55 29.83 13.68 13.66
N THR A 56 30.48 13.19 12.61
CA THR A 56 29.83 12.96 11.31
C THR A 56 29.41 11.52 11.20
N GLU A 57 28.14 11.28 10.86
CA GLU A 57 27.62 9.95 10.54
C GLU A 57 27.20 9.88 9.07
N THR A 58 27.26 8.70 8.47
CA THR A 58 26.99 8.48 7.05
C THR A 58 25.98 7.36 6.85
N PHE A 59 24.90 7.68 6.13
CA PHE A 59 23.78 6.79 5.87
C PHE A 59 23.73 6.41 4.39
N GLN A 60 23.46 5.14 4.09
CA GLN A 60 23.25 4.69 2.72
C GLN A 60 21.79 4.94 2.31
N ALA A 61 21.61 5.63 1.18
CA ALA A 61 20.31 6.03 0.67
C ALA A 61 20.07 5.54 -0.77
N TYR A 62 18.81 5.29 -1.10
CA TYR A 62 18.35 4.73 -2.38
C TYR A 62 17.13 5.49 -2.93
N ARG A 63 17.00 5.53 -4.26
CA ARG A 63 15.73 5.81 -4.96
C ARG A 63 15.65 4.97 -6.21
N SER A 64 14.69 4.04 -6.27
CA SER A 64 14.36 3.27 -7.46
C SER A 64 13.21 3.91 -8.21
N GLN A 65 13.36 4.03 -9.52
CA GLN A 65 12.42 4.56 -10.50
C GLN A 65 12.13 3.43 -11.48
N HIS A 66 11.02 2.74 -11.30
CA HIS A 66 10.76 1.47 -11.96
C HIS A 66 10.31 1.63 -13.41
N ASN A 67 9.16 2.28 -13.63
CA ASN A 67 8.60 2.49 -14.95
C ASN A 67 7.77 3.76 -14.97
N ASP A 68 7.96 4.62 -15.97
CA ASP A 68 7.28 5.92 -16.15
C ASP A 68 6.31 5.95 -17.34
N ALA A 69 6.01 4.80 -17.97
CA ALA A 69 5.29 4.78 -19.24
C ALA A 69 3.89 5.40 -19.14
N ARG A 70 3.25 5.29 -17.96
CA ARG A 70 1.91 5.84 -17.68
C ARG A 70 1.92 7.24 -17.05
N GLY A 71 3.10 7.78 -16.69
CA GLY A 71 3.21 9.07 -15.99
C GLY A 71 4.41 9.10 -15.03
N PRO A 72 4.55 10.16 -14.23
CA PRO A 72 5.69 10.31 -13.33
C PRO A 72 5.76 9.18 -12.30
N PHE A 73 6.96 8.90 -11.80
CA PHE A 73 7.15 7.88 -10.79
C PHE A 73 6.43 8.28 -9.49
N LYS A 74 5.86 7.31 -8.79
CA LYS A 74 5.20 7.53 -7.49
C LYS A 74 5.62 6.48 -6.49
N GLY A 75 6.03 6.92 -5.31
CA GLY A 75 6.10 6.04 -4.15
C GLY A 75 6.94 6.56 -3.00
N GLY A 76 6.75 5.90 -1.85
CA GLY A 76 7.18 6.38 -0.54
C GLY A 76 8.69 6.34 -0.29
N ILE A 77 9.11 6.90 0.83
CA ILE A 77 10.48 6.92 1.35
C ILE A 77 10.50 6.22 2.71
N ARG A 78 11.23 5.11 2.81
CA ARG A 78 11.31 4.30 4.04
C ARG A 78 12.58 4.59 4.84
N PHE A 79 12.45 4.83 6.14
CA PHE A 79 13.58 4.92 7.07
C PHE A 79 13.60 3.66 7.95
N HIS A 80 14.52 2.74 7.68
CA HIS A 80 14.61 1.51 8.47
C HIS A 80 16.02 0.90 8.40
N PRO A 81 16.54 0.30 9.48
CA PRO A 81 17.90 -0.26 9.50
C PRO A 81 18.10 -1.43 8.53
N ASN A 82 17.01 -2.11 8.15
CA ASN A 82 17.06 -3.25 7.21
C ASN A 82 16.77 -2.88 5.75
N VAL A 83 16.66 -1.59 5.40
CA VAL A 83 16.46 -1.20 4.00
C VAL A 83 17.56 -1.79 3.12
N SER A 84 17.17 -2.49 2.06
CA SER A 84 18.10 -2.99 1.04
C SER A 84 17.74 -2.48 -0.35
N GLU A 85 18.71 -2.50 -1.25
CA GLU A 85 18.45 -2.14 -2.65
C GLU A 85 17.42 -3.06 -3.32
N ASP A 86 17.51 -4.37 -3.06
CA ASP A 86 16.60 -5.38 -3.62
C ASP A 86 15.15 -5.09 -3.21
N GLU A 87 14.93 -4.79 -1.93
CA GLU A 87 13.63 -4.40 -1.37
C GLU A 87 13.10 -3.10 -2.02
N ILE A 88 13.94 -2.08 -2.18
CA ILE A 88 13.55 -0.81 -2.81
C ILE A 88 13.17 -1.00 -4.29
N ILE A 89 13.89 -1.86 -5.01
CA ILE A 89 13.55 -2.21 -6.40
C ILE A 89 12.22 -2.96 -6.45
N ALA A 90 12.04 -3.98 -5.61
CA ALA A 90 10.80 -4.76 -5.53
C ALA A 90 9.58 -3.86 -5.25
N PHE A 91 9.67 -2.99 -4.25
CA PHE A 91 8.59 -2.08 -3.92
C PHE A 91 8.30 -1.05 -5.00
N SER A 92 9.31 -0.53 -5.71
CA SER A 92 9.07 0.37 -6.85
C SER A 92 8.36 -0.34 -8.01
N THR A 93 8.60 -1.63 -8.17
CA THR A 93 7.91 -2.50 -9.13
C THR A 93 6.44 -2.63 -8.75
N TRP A 94 6.14 -2.99 -7.49
CA TRP A 94 4.77 -3.08 -7.00
C TRP A 94 4.03 -1.74 -7.00
N MET A 95 4.72 -0.61 -6.84
CA MET A 95 4.10 0.71 -7.03
C MET A 95 3.64 0.93 -8.47
N SER A 96 4.39 0.46 -9.47
CA SER A 96 3.95 0.53 -10.87
C SER A 96 2.69 -0.29 -11.09
N ILE A 97 2.65 -1.51 -10.52
CA ILE A 97 1.48 -2.38 -10.57
C ILE A 97 0.29 -1.73 -9.86
N LYS A 98 0.45 -1.27 -8.62
CA LYS A 98 -0.60 -0.65 -7.80
C LYS A 98 -1.20 0.59 -8.49
N CYS A 99 -0.37 1.52 -8.96
CA CYS A 99 -0.84 2.69 -9.71
C CYS A 99 -1.58 2.29 -11.00
N ALA A 100 -1.13 1.24 -11.68
CA ALA A 100 -1.78 0.72 -12.87
C ALA A 100 -3.08 -0.04 -12.55
N VAL A 101 -3.21 -0.71 -11.41
CA VAL A 101 -4.45 -1.35 -10.95
C VAL A 101 -5.54 -0.31 -10.76
N VAL A 102 -5.27 0.78 -10.03
CA VAL A 102 -6.27 1.82 -9.77
C VAL A 102 -6.37 2.91 -10.84
N GLY A 103 -5.74 2.69 -11.99
CA GLY A 103 -5.92 3.54 -13.18
C GLY A 103 -5.29 4.94 -13.09
N ILE A 104 -4.73 5.36 -11.95
CA ILE A 104 -4.12 6.69 -11.79
C ILE A 104 -2.89 6.89 -12.71
N PRO A 105 -2.61 8.12 -13.18
CA PRO A 105 -1.61 8.39 -14.22
C PRO A 105 -0.19 8.45 -13.67
N TYR A 106 0.24 7.37 -13.00
CA TYR A 106 1.57 7.26 -12.42
C TYR A 106 2.29 5.99 -12.88
N GLY A 107 3.61 6.13 -12.86
CA GLY A 107 4.55 5.03 -12.78
C GLY A 107 4.76 4.53 -11.35
N GLY A 108 5.87 3.84 -11.11
CA GLY A 108 6.26 3.37 -9.78
C GLY A 108 7.66 3.81 -9.38
N GLY A 109 7.77 4.33 -8.17
CA GLY A 109 9.04 4.67 -7.53
C GLY A 109 9.07 4.19 -6.09
N LYS A 110 10.25 4.16 -5.48
CA LYS A 110 10.40 3.92 -4.03
C LYS A 110 11.76 4.45 -3.59
N GLY A 111 11.83 5.04 -2.41
CA GLY A 111 13.08 5.46 -1.79
C GLY A 111 13.26 4.85 -0.43
N GLY A 112 14.48 4.89 0.07
CA GLY A 112 14.75 4.55 1.46
C GLY A 112 16.14 4.91 1.92
N ILE A 113 16.30 4.99 3.23
CA ILE A 113 17.58 5.23 3.91
C ILE A 113 17.76 4.13 4.96
N ILE A 114 18.97 3.56 4.99
CA ILE A 114 19.39 2.63 6.03
C ILE A 114 19.65 3.44 7.30
N VAL A 115 18.65 3.53 8.18
CA VAL A 115 18.70 4.31 9.43
C VAL A 115 17.65 3.80 10.41
N ASP A 116 17.98 3.78 11.70
CA ASP A 116 16.99 3.71 12.77
C ASP A 116 16.69 5.14 13.25
N PRO A 117 15.52 5.71 12.90
CA PRO A 117 15.21 7.10 13.23
C PRO A 117 14.96 7.32 14.73
N SER A 118 14.80 6.26 15.54
CA SER A 118 14.67 6.38 17.00
C SER A 118 16.00 6.72 17.69
N LEU A 119 17.12 6.50 16.99
CA LEU A 119 18.47 6.82 17.45
C LEU A 119 18.92 8.23 17.07
N LEU A 120 18.11 8.95 16.28
CA LEU A 120 18.41 10.33 15.88
C LEU A 120 17.54 11.32 16.65
N SER A 121 18.13 12.44 17.03
CA SER A 121 17.37 13.59 17.48
C SER A 121 16.50 14.14 16.34
N GLU A 122 15.47 14.92 16.67
CA GLU A 122 14.63 15.55 15.67
C GLU A 122 15.44 16.44 14.71
N SER A 123 16.43 17.16 15.23
CA SER A 123 17.27 18.04 14.43
C SER A 123 18.22 17.26 13.50
N GLU A 124 18.70 16.09 13.94
CA GLU A 124 19.50 15.18 13.12
C GLU A 124 18.67 14.57 12.00
N LEU A 125 17.45 14.14 12.32
CA LEU A 125 16.51 13.58 11.36
C LEU A 125 16.11 14.62 10.29
N GLU A 126 15.86 15.87 10.70
CA GLU A 126 15.61 16.97 9.77
C GLU A 126 16.80 17.17 8.83
N ARG A 127 18.04 17.22 9.35
CA ARG A 127 19.25 17.35 8.54
C ARG A 127 19.38 16.21 7.53
N LEU A 128 19.09 14.97 7.95
CA LEU A 128 19.09 13.80 7.06
C LEU A 128 18.03 13.93 5.95
N CYS A 129 16.81 14.32 6.30
CA CYS A 129 15.72 14.53 5.34
C CYS A 129 16.08 15.58 4.29
N LYS A 130 16.59 16.73 4.73
CA LYS A 130 17.01 17.82 3.84
C LYS A 130 18.12 17.36 2.90
N LYS A 131 19.16 16.70 3.41
CA LYS A 131 20.25 16.16 2.58
C LYS A 131 19.77 15.11 1.58
N TYR A 132 18.82 14.27 1.95
CA TYR A 132 18.20 13.31 1.03
C TYR A 132 17.40 14.00 -0.07
N ALA A 133 16.60 15.02 0.27
CA ALA A 133 15.88 15.82 -0.72
C ALA A 133 16.83 16.54 -1.69
N GLU A 134 17.92 17.15 -1.20
CA GLU A 134 18.96 17.76 -2.04
C GLU A 134 19.57 16.77 -3.04
N PHE A 135 19.84 15.54 -2.59
CA PHE A 135 20.32 14.46 -3.47
C PHE A 135 19.31 14.11 -4.55
N LEU A 136 18.01 14.10 -4.22
CA LEU A 136 16.94 13.73 -5.14
C LEU A 136 16.55 14.84 -6.12
N THR A 137 16.79 16.12 -5.81
CA THR A 137 16.32 17.28 -6.58
C THR A 137 16.45 17.14 -8.10
N PRO A 138 17.57 16.65 -8.68
CA PRO A 138 17.69 16.53 -10.15
C PRO A 138 16.72 15.51 -10.78
N TYR A 139 16.22 14.57 -9.98
CA TYR A 139 15.51 13.37 -10.41
C TYR A 139 14.03 13.37 -10.04
N ILE A 140 13.60 14.28 -9.17
CA ILE A 140 12.23 14.41 -8.69
C ILE A 140 11.58 15.71 -9.18
N GLY A 141 10.27 15.80 -9.00
CA GLY A 141 9.47 16.97 -9.38
C GLY A 141 8.03 16.57 -9.73
N PRO A 142 7.10 17.53 -9.81
CA PRO A 142 5.68 17.25 -9.98
C PRO A 142 5.35 16.43 -11.22
N TRP A 143 6.19 16.51 -12.25
CA TRP A 143 6.02 15.82 -13.54
C TRP A 143 7.09 14.76 -13.80
N LYS A 144 7.91 14.41 -12.80
CA LYS A 144 9.02 13.46 -12.93
C LYS A 144 8.91 12.28 -11.96
N ASP A 145 8.98 12.56 -10.67
CA ASP A 145 8.93 11.58 -9.59
C ASP A 145 8.42 12.28 -8.33
N ILE A 146 7.39 11.71 -7.70
CA ILE A 146 6.66 12.30 -6.57
C ILE A 146 6.78 11.41 -5.35
N PRO A 147 7.73 11.69 -4.42
CA PRO A 147 7.87 10.91 -3.20
C PRO A 147 6.67 11.06 -2.25
N ALA A 148 6.63 10.19 -1.24
CA ALA A 148 5.59 10.13 -0.21
C ALA A 148 6.15 9.55 1.10
N PRO A 149 5.35 9.56 2.18
CA PRO A 149 5.60 8.77 3.37
C PRO A 149 5.67 7.26 3.09
N ASP A 150 6.41 6.56 3.94
CA ASP A 150 6.40 5.10 4.11
C ASP A 150 6.76 4.77 5.57
N VAL A 151 7.26 3.55 5.86
CA VAL A 151 7.66 3.17 7.22
C VAL A 151 8.66 4.18 7.80
N ASN A 152 8.31 4.70 8.99
CA ASN A 152 9.02 5.72 9.77
C ASN A 152 9.25 7.07 9.08
N THR A 153 8.42 7.43 8.10
CA THR A 153 8.32 8.81 7.59
C THR A 153 6.84 9.22 7.53
N GLY A 154 6.57 10.51 7.68
CA GLY A 154 5.22 11.06 7.71
C GLY A 154 5.17 12.50 7.21
N GLU A 155 4.13 13.22 7.64
CA GLU A 155 3.89 14.61 7.24
C GLU A 155 5.10 15.52 7.53
N ARG A 156 5.73 15.32 8.69
CA ARG A 156 6.92 16.08 9.12
C ARG A 156 8.09 15.92 8.17
N GLU A 157 8.46 14.68 7.83
CA GLU A 157 9.58 14.42 6.93
C GLU A 157 9.27 14.94 5.51
N MET A 158 8.01 14.82 5.05
CA MET A 158 7.60 15.40 3.77
C MET A 158 7.69 16.93 3.74
N ALA A 159 7.33 17.60 4.85
CA ALA A 159 7.47 19.04 5.00
C ALA A 159 8.94 19.49 4.89
N TRP A 160 9.84 18.83 5.62
CA TRP A 160 11.28 19.14 5.56
C TRP A 160 11.89 18.88 4.18
N MET A 161 11.50 17.78 3.53
CA MET A 161 11.97 17.46 2.19
C MET A 161 11.44 18.43 1.14
N LEU A 162 10.18 18.87 1.28
CA LEU A 162 9.60 19.90 0.41
C LEU A 162 10.36 21.23 0.55
N ASP A 163 10.55 21.72 1.78
CA ASP A 163 11.30 22.96 2.05
C ASP A 163 12.70 22.92 1.42
N SER A 164 13.41 21.80 1.62
CA SER A 164 14.75 21.61 1.05
C SER A 164 14.74 21.58 -0.48
N TYR A 165 13.72 20.95 -1.08
CA TYR A 165 13.58 20.89 -2.53
C TYR A 165 13.27 22.28 -3.11
N GLU A 166 12.29 23.00 -2.56
CA GLU A 166 11.88 24.33 -3.00
C GLU A 166 13.04 25.34 -2.93
N LYS A 167 13.83 25.29 -1.85
CA LYS A 167 15.07 26.09 -1.72
C LYS A 167 16.07 25.82 -2.84
N LYS A 168 16.17 24.59 -3.34
CA LYS A 168 17.10 24.24 -4.42
C LYS A 168 16.57 24.58 -5.81
N VAL A 169 15.26 24.47 -6.04
CA VAL A 169 14.67 24.83 -7.34
C VAL A 169 14.31 26.31 -7.46
N GLY A 170 14.28 27.04 -6.34
CA GLY A 170 14.08 28.50 -6.31
C GLY A 170 12.63 28.94 -6.48
N HIS A 171 11.65 28.03 -6.35
CA HIS A 171 10.24 28.34 -6.43
C HIS A 171 9.40 27.35 -5.62
N HIS A 172 8.16 27.74 -5.29
CA HIS A 172 7.20 26.84 -4.65
C HIS A 172 6.78 25.72 -5.60
N ALA A 173 6.78 24.48 -5.11
CA ALA A 173 6.53 23.26 -5.87
C ALA A 173 5.88 22.17 -4.99
N PRO A 174 4.74 22.45 -4.34
CA PRO A 174 4.16 21.59 -3.30
C PRO A 174 3.66 20.24 -3.85
N ALA A 175 3.41 20.16 -5.17
CA ALA A 175 3.08 18.92 -5.87
C ALA A 175 4.26 17.93 -5.99
N THR A 176 5.48 18.28 -5.57
CA THR A 176 6.64 17.37 -5.64
C THR A 176 6.57 16.25 -4.61
N PHE A 177 5.99 16.52 -3.43
CA PHE A 177 5.80 15.54 -2.36
C PHE A 177 4.30 15.44 -2.04
N THR A 178 3.85 14.24 -1.65
CA THR A 178 2.48 14.01 -1.17
C THR A 178 2.51 13.45 0.25
N GLY A 179 1.39 13.48 0.98
CA GLY A 179 1.35 13.12 2.39
C GLY A 179 1.93 14.23 3.27
N LYS A 180 1.71 15.47 2.86
CA LYS A 180 2.14 16.68 3.56
C LYS A 180 1.10 17.07 4.64
N PRO A 181 1.48 17.90 5.63
CA PRO A 181 0.51 18.57 6.50
C PRO A 181 -0.47 19.41 5.66
N LEU A 182 -1.70 19.62 6.17
CA LEU A 182 -2.71 20.43 5.47
C LEU A 182 -2.23 21.86 5.21
N GLU A 183 -1.47 22.42 6.14
CA GLU A 183 -0.87 23.75 6.10
C GLU A 183 0.13 23.91 4.94
N LEU A 184 0.67 22.80 4.42
CA LEU A 184 1.61 22.78 3.30
C LEU A 184 1.02 22.13 2.03
N GLY A 185 -0.30 22.13 1.90
CA GLY A 185 -0.99 21.57 0.75
C GLY A 185 -1.26 20.06 0.83
N GLY A 186 -1.33 19.50 2.04
CA GLY A 186 -1.86 18.16 2.26
C GLY A 186 -3.33 18.04 1.81
N SER A 187 -3.79 16.81 1.55
CA SER A 187 -5.20 16.56 1.20
C SER A 187 -6.00 16.11 2.42
N GLN A 188 -7.20 16.66 2.58
CA GLN A 188 -8.19 16.10 3.50
C GLN A 188 -8.53 14.65 3.12
N GLY A 189 -8.98 13.86 4.10
CA GLY A 189 -9.37 12.46 3.89
C GLY A 189 -8.19 11.47 3.75
N ARG A 190 -6.94 11.93 3.86
CA ARG A 190 -5.74 11.08 3.69
C ARG A 190 -5.63 10.01 4.76
N THR A 191 -5.98 10.33 6.00
CA THR A 191 -5.86 9.47 7.18
C THR A 191 -6.68 8.19 7.02
N GLU A 192 -7.95 8.32 6.64
CA GLU A 192 -8.86 7.20 6.47
C GLU A 192 -8.76 6.51 5.10
N ALA A 193 -8.09 7.13 4.12
CA ALA A 193 -8.12 6.75 2.71
C ALA A 193 -7.86 5.27 2.44
N THR A 194 -6.85 4.69 3.10
CA THR A 194 -6.49 3.28 2.90
C THR A 194 -7.58 2.35 3.45
N GLY A 195 -8.04 2.58 4.68
CA GLY A 195 -9.11 1.77 5.29
C GLY A 195 -10.43 1.89 4.53
N LEU A 196 -10.76 3.11 4.11
CA LEU A 196 -11.94 3.40 3.31
C LEU A 196 -11.88 2.77 1.91
N GLY A 197 -10.71 2.77 1.27
CA GLY A 197 -10.50 2.10 -0.01
C GLY A 197 -10.73 0.59 0.07
N GLY A 198 -10.20 -0.06 1.10
CA GLY A 198 -10.45 -1.48 1.35
C GLY A 198 -11.91 -1.80 1.63
N PHE A 199 -12.60 -0.91 2.35
CA PHE A 199 -14.04 -1.01 2.56
C PHE A 199 -14.81 -0.94 1.23
N TYR A 200 -14.49 -0.02 0.32
CA TYR A 200 -15.16 0.04 -0.99
C TYR A 200 -14.93 -1.20 -1.84
N VAL A 201 -13.73 -1.80 -1.75
CA VAL A 201 -13.44 -3.08 -2.41
C VAL A 201 -14.30 -4.20 -1.81
N LEU A 202 -14.42 -4.27 -0.47
CA LEU A 202 -15.33 -5.24 0.18
C LEU A 202 -16.78 -5.02 -0.24
N ALA A 203 -17.25 -3.77 -0.28
CA ALA A 203 -18.62 -3.45 -0.68
C ALA A 203 -18.90 -3.91 -2.12
N SER A 204 -18.02 -3.57 -3.07
CA SER A 204 -18.15 -3.98 -4.47
C SER A 204 -18.09 -5.51 -4.63
N TYR A 205 -17.20 -6.17 -3.88
CA TYR A 205 -17.14 -7.63 -3.83
C TYR A 205 -18.45 -8.23 -3.33
N SER A 206 -18.99 -7.71 -2.25
CA SER A 206 -20.24 -8.19 -1.67
C SER A 206 -21.43 -8.04 -2.61
N GLU A 207 -21.47 -6.98 -3.43
CA GLU A 207 -22.51 -6.81 -4.45
C GLU A 207 -22.46 -7.93 -5.50
N VAL A 208 -21.28 -8.22 -6.07
CA VAL A 208 -21.15 -9.23 -7.13
C VAL A 208 -21.30 -10.67 -6.62
N THR A 209 -20.92 -10.93 -5.35
CA THR A 209 -21.07 -12.26 -4.73
C THR A 209 -22.36 -12.41 -3.91
N ARG A 210 -23.22 -11.38 -3.88
CA ARG A 210 -24.47 -11.35 -3.10
C ARG A 210 -24.26 -11.60 -1.60
N MET A 211 -23.12 -11.17 -1.08
CA MET A 211 -22.82 -11.21 0.36
C MET A 211 -23.61 -10.11 1.08
N ILE A 212 -24.32 -10.46 2.15
CA ILE A 212 -25.17 -9.53 2.89
C ILE A 212 -24.39 -9.02 4.11
N PRO A 213 -24.11 -7.71 4.24
CA PRO A 213 -23.27 -7.16 5.32
C PRO A 213 -23.68 -7.62 6.72
N VAL A 214 -24.96 -7.50 7.09
CA VAL A 214 -25.49 -7.87 8.41
C VAL A 214 -25.41 -9.37 8.74
N LYS A 215 -25.14 -10.22 7.75
CA LYS A 215 -24.94 -11.67 7.92
C LYS A 215 -23.48 -12.09 7.79
N THR A 216 -22.58 -11.14 7.56
CA THR A 216 -21.17 -11.40 7.23
C THR A 216 -20.29 -11.10 8.43
N THR A 217 -19.52 -12.09 8.85
CA THR A 217 -18.54 -11.97 9.93
C THR A 217 -17.16 -11.57 9.40
N ILE A 218 -16.50 -10.64 10.08
CA ILE A 218 -15.15 -10.18 9.73
C ILE A 218 -14.20 -10.31 10.92
N ALA A 219 -12.96 -10.76 10.66
CA ALA A 219 -11.85 -10.73 11.61
C ALA A 219 -10.74 -9.81 11.08
N VAL A 220 -10.33 -8.82 11.87
CA VAL A 220 -9.34 -7.80 11.45
C VAL A 220 -8.06 -7.96 12.25
N GLN A 221 -6.98 -8.36 11.58
CA GLN A 221 -5.66 -8.41 12.19
C GLN A 221 -5.00 -7.04 12.08
N GLY A 222 -4.70 -6.41 13.20
CA GLY A 222 -4.09 -5.09 13.25
C GLY A 222 -5.10 -3.96 13.44
N PHE A 223 -4.90 -3.19 14.51
CA PHE A 223 -5.74 -2.05 14.88
C PHE A 223 -4.93 -0.75 14.92
N GLY A 224 -4.08 -0.58 13.91
CA GLY A 224 -3.48 0.72 13.57
C GLY A 224 -4.44 1.53 12.70
N ASN A 225 -3.93 2.59 12.08
CA ASN A 225 -4.74 3.49 11.24
C ASN A 225 -5.58 2.74 10.18
N VAL A 226 -4.97 1.82 9.43
CA VAL A 226 -5.65 1.09 8.35
C VAL A 226 -6.78 0.19 8.88
N GLY A 227 -6.46 -0.68 9.84
CA GLY A 227 -7.43 -1.64 10.38
C GLY A 227 -8.56 -0.98 11.18
N TYR A 228 -8.27 0.09 11.94
CA TYR A 228 -9.29 0.88 12.63
C TYR A 228 -10.30 1.49 11.66
N TRP A 229 -9.82 2.23 10.66
CA TRP A 229 -10.70 2.90 9.70
C TRP A 229 -11.49 1.89 8.86
N PHE A 230 -10.85 0.81 8.39
CA PHE A 230 -11.54 -0.27 7.70
C PHE A 230 -12.66 -0.85 8.56
N ALA A 231 -12.35 -1.27 9.79
CA ALA A 231 -13.32 -1.86 10.69
C ALA A 231 -14.49 -0.90 10.96
N LYS A 232 -14.19 0.38 11.23
CA LYS A 232 -15.19 1.43 11.48
C LYS A 232 -16.17 1.57 10.33
N PHE A 233 -15.69 1.71 9.09
CA PHE A 233 -16.57 1.83 7.93
C PHE A 233 -17.36 0.55 7.65
N ALA A 234 -16.71 -0.62 7.76
CA ALA A 234 -17.38 -1.90 7.56
C ALA A 234 -18.52 -2.10 8.59
N THR A 235 -18.25 -1.91 9.88
CA THR A 235 -19.29 -2.04 10.91
C THR A 235 -20.37 -0.96 10.78
N GLY A 236 -20.02 0.23 10.28
CA GLY A 236 -20.96 1.33 10.04
C GLY A 236 -22.06 1.01 9.02
N VAL A 237 -21.85 0.04 8.13
CA VAL A 237 -22.86 -0.46 7.18
C VAL A 237 -23.37 -1.86 7.51
N GLY A 238 -23.04 -2.38 8.69
CA GLY A 238 -23.61 -3.61 9.25
C GLY A 238 -22.76 -4.86 9.20
N TYR A 239 -21.53 -4.83 8.65
CA TYR A 239 -20.63 -6.01 8.79
C TYR A 239 -20.34 -6.29 10.27
N LYS A 240 -20.27 -7.57 10.63
CA LYS A 240 -20.07 -7.98 12.03
C LYS A 240 -18.61 -8.26 12.32
N ALA A 241 -17.89 -7.29 12.87
CA ALA A 241 -16.52 -7.49 13.32
C ALA A 241 -16.48 -8.35 14.58
N VAL A 242 -16.19 -9.64 14.45
CA VAL A 242 -16.20 -10.57 15.59
C VAL A 242 -14.83 -10.70 16.25
N ALA A 243 -13.76 -10.33 15.57
CA ALA A 243 -12.42 -10.30 16.14
C ALA A 243 -11.60 -9.13 15.61
N ILE A 244 -10.84 -8.49 16.49
CA ILE A 244 -9.88 -7.44 16.11
C ILE A 244 -8.61 -7.60 16.95
N SER A 245 -7.43 -7.54 16.33
CA SER A 245 -6.14 -7.60 17.05
C SER A 245 -5.24 -6.38 16.91
N ASP A 246 -4.31 -6.22 17.84
CA ASP A 246 -3.13 -5.39 17.72
C ASP A 246 -1.85 -6.23 17.84
N SER A 247 -0.69 -5.59 18.04
CA SER A 247 0.60 -6.29 18.15
C SER A 247 0.67 -7.24 19.35
N SER A 248 -0.18 -7.07 20.37
CA SER A 248 -0.16 -7.83 21.62
C SER A 248 -1.10 -9.04 21.64
N GLY A 249 -2.09 -9.08 20.76
CA GLY A 249 -3.17 -10.06 20.77
C GLY A 249 -4.47 -9.44 20.26
N GLY A 250 -5.57 -10.17 20.36
CA GLY A 250 -6.88 -9.74 19.89
C GLY A 250 -7.99 -9.90 20.90
N ILE A 251 -9.09 -9.23 20.58
CA ILE A 251 -10.36 -9.35 21.29
C ILE A 251 -11.33 -10.07 20.37
N TYR A 252 -12.06 -11.03 20.92
CA TYR A 252 -13.10 -11.79 20.23
C TYR A 252 -14.44 -11.64 20.94
N ASP A 253 -15.48 -11.35 20.16
CA ASP A 253 -16.88 -11.43 20.59
C ASP A 253 -17.72 -11.94 19.41
N SER A 254 -18.31 -13.13 19.59
CA SER A 254 -19.21 -13.74 18.61
C SER A 254 -20.45 -12.89 18.29
N ASN A 255 -20.83 -11.96 19.17
CA ASN A 255 -21.94 -11.01 18.99
C ASN A 255 -21.52 -9.73 18.25
N GLY A 256 -20.23 -9.53 18.00
CA GLY A 256 -19.68 -8.40 17.27
C GLY A 256 -19.16 -7.30 18.19
N LEU A 257 -18.08 -6.67 17.76
CA LEU A 257 -17.31 -5.71 18.52
C LEU A 257 -17.71 -4.27 18.15
N ASN A 258 -17.81 -3.42 19.17
CA ASN A 258 -17.93 -1.99 18.97
C ASN A 258 -16.52 -1.38 18.76
N VAL A 259 -16.22 -1.01 17.51
CA VAL A 259 -14.91 -0.51 17.08
C VAL A 259 -14.48 0.76 17.84
N GLU A 260 -15.41 1.68 18.11
CA GLU A 260 -15.09 2.91 18.83
C GLU A 260 -14.79 2.65 20.32
N LYS A 261 -15.57 1.78 20.95
CA LYS A 261 -15.30 1.33 22.32
C LYS A 261 -13.94 0.66 22.42
N LEU A 262 -13.57 -0.17 21.44
CA LEU A 262 -12.24 -0.80 21.39
C LEU A 262 -11.12 0.23 21.22
N SER A 263 -11.33 1.28 20.42
CA SER A 263 -10.36 2.37 20.28
C SER A 263 -10.11 3.08 21.62
N GLN A 264 -11.18 3.43 22.34
CA GLN A 264 -11.08 4.05 23.66
C GLN A 264 -10.38 3.14 24.68
N LEU A 265 -10.69 1.83 24.66
CA LEU A 265 -10.01 0.86 25.53
C LEU A 265 -8.53 0.74 25.19
N LYS A 266 -8.17 0.69 23.90
CA LYS A 266 -6.77 0.62 23.48
C LYS A 266 -6.00 1.86 23.90
N GLU A 267 -6.58 3.05 23.75
CA GLU A 267 -5.96 4.30 24.20
C GLU A 267 -5.71 4.29 25.71
N LYS A 268 -6.69 3.80 26.49
CA LYS A 268 -6.59 3.71 27.95
C LYS A 268 -5.55 2.69 28.43
N TYR A 269 -5.50 1.50 27.83
CA TYR A 269 -4.68 0.37 28.32
C TYR A 269 -3.37 0.20 27.54
N GLY A 270 -3.20 0.89 26.41
CA GLY A 270 -2.04 0.84 25.51
C GLY A 270 -2.04 -0.37 24.56
N SER A 271 -2.59 -1.52 24.97
CA SER A 271 -2.64 -2.73 24.16
C SER A 271 -3.82 -3.64 24.51
N PHE A 272 -4.29 -4.44 23.55
CA PHE A 272 -5.47 -5.30 23.75
C PHE A 272 -5.30 -6.38 24.81
N ASN A 273 -4.11 -6.97 24.95
CA ASN A 273 -3.86 -7.97 25.99
C ASN A 273 -3.90 -7.42 27.44
N LYS A 274 -3.86 -6.09 27.61
CA LYS A 274 -3.98 -5.41 28.91
C LYS A 274 -5.41 -5.02 29.24
N ILE A 275 -6.35 -5.19 28.30
CA ILE A 275 -7.76 -4.92 28.54
C ILE A 275 -8.30 -5.98 29.51
N PRO A 276 -8.97 -5.59 30.61
CA PRO A 276 -9.53 -6.55 31.55
C PRO A 276 -10.51 -7.49 30.86
N LYS A 277 -10.37 -8.79 31.10
CA LYS A 277 -11.35 -9.79 30.65
C LYS A 277 -12.72 -9.43 31.24
N THR A 278 -13.74 -9.38 30.40
CA THR A 278 -15.14 -9.28 30.84
C THR A 278 -15.92 -10.52 30.37
N LYS A 279 -17.18 -10.65 30.77
CA LYS A 279 -18.06 -11.70 30.23
C LYS A 279 -18.45 -11.46 28.77
N ASP A 280 -18.21 -10.24 28.26
CA ASP A 280 -18.66 -9.81 26.94
C ASP A 280 -17.63 -10.10 25.84
N HIS A 281 -16.38 -10.44 26.19
CA HIS A 281 -15.34 -10.70 25.20
C HIS A 281 -14.24 -11.62 25.72
N GLU A 282 -13.57 -12.30 24.79
CA GLU A 282 -12.41 -13.15 25.04
C GLU A 282 -11.14 -12.47 24.54
N LEU A 283 -10.03 -12.72 25.25
CA LEU A 283 -8.70 -12.37 24.76
C LEU A 283 -8.14 -13.57 24.00
N ILE A 284 -7.74 -13.33 22.76
CA ILE A 284 -7.16 -14.33 21.85
C ILE A 284 -5.78 -13.88 21.38
N THR A 285 -4.97 -14.80 20.90
CA THR A 285 -3.70 -14.53 20.24
C THR A 285 -3.91 -14.11 18.79
N ASN A 286 -2.87 -13.53 18.17
CA ASN A 286 -2.89 -13.20 16.74
C ASN A 286 -3.08 -14.45 15.85
N ASN A 287 -2.50 -15.59 16.25
CA ASN A 287 -2.66 -16.85 15.50
C ASN A 287 -4.08 -17.41 15.62
N GLU A 288 -4.67 -17.34 16.82
CA GLU A 288 -6.07 -17.73 17.01
C GLU A 288 -7.01 -16.86 16.17
N LEU A 289 -6.77 -15.55 16.08
CA LEU A 289 -7.55 -14.65 15.22
C LEU A 289 -7.50 -15.08 13.75
N LEU A 290 -6.30 -15.35 13.22
CA LEU A 290 -6.13 -15.77 11.82
C LEU A 290 -6.84 -17.11 11.54
N ALA A 291 -6.95 -17.99 12.55
CA ALA A 291 -7.57 -19.30 12.44
C ALA A 291 -9.10 -19.31 12.70
N LEU A 292 -9.72 -18.15 12.94
CA LEU A 292 -11.16 -18.05 13.18
C LEU A 292 -11.96 -18.45 11.93
N LYS A 293 -13.10 -19.11 12.18
CA LYS A 293 -14.10 -19.39 11.14
C LYS A 293 -14.97 -18.14 10.94
N VAL A 294 -14.53 -17.27 10.04
CA VAL A 294 -15.24 -16.05 9.63
C VAL A 294 -15.50 -16.05 8.13
N ASP A 295 -16.35 -15.16 7.64
CA ASP A 295 -16.57 -15.01 6.20
C ASP A 295 -15.41 -14.25 5.55
N VAL A 296 -14.91 -13.18 6.19
CA VAL A 296 -13.81 -12.36 5.69
C VAL A 296 -12.70 -12.19 6.73
N LEU A 297 -11.48 -12.59 6.38
CA LEU A 297 -10.27 -12.31 7.16
C LEU A 297 -9.52 -11.10 6.56
N VAL A 298 -9.14 -10.16 7.41
CA VAL A 298 -8.57 -8.87 6.98
C VAL A 298 -7.19 -8.67 7.63
N PRO A 299 -6.11 -9.16 7.00
CA PRO A 299 -4.75 -8.89 7.46
C PRO A 299 -4.35 -7.43 7.17
N ALA A 300 -4.21 -6.62 8.23
CA ALA A 300 -3.93 -5.18 8.18
C ALA A 300 -2.72 -4.76 9.06
N ALA A 301 -1.83 -5.71 9.38
CA ALA A 301 -0.68 -5.49 10.27
C ALA A 301 0.67 -5.68 9.57
N LEU A 302 1.13 -6.93 9.46
CA LEU A 302 2.49 -7.28 9.04
C LEU A 302 2.49 -8.01 7.68
N GLU A 303 3.63 -7.94 7.00
CA GLU A 303 3.93 -8.77 5.83
C GLU A 303 4.04 -10.24 6.26
N ASN A 304 3.72 -11.18 5.35
CA ASN A 304 3.81 -12.63 5.57
C ASN A 304 3.05 -13.16 6.81
N ALA A 305 2.00 -12.47 7.25
CA ALA A 305 1.13 -12.92 8.34
C ALA A 305 0.47 -14.28 8.07
N ILE A 306 0.18 -14.58 6.80
CA ILE A 306 -0.35 -15.86 6.34
C ILE A 306 0.75 -16.53 5.51
N HIS A 307 1.23 -17.68 5.98
CA HIS A 307 2.40 -18.36 5.44
C HIS A 307 2.24 -19.88 5.53
N GLU A 308 3.21 -20.63 5.00
CA GLU A 308 3.13 -22.09 4.80
C GLU A 308 2.88 -22.90 6.09
N ARG A 309 3.15 -22.32 7.27
CA ARG A 309 3.03 -23.01 8.56
C ARG A 309 1.66 -22.81 9.22
N ASN A 310 0.95 -21.71 8.90
CA ASN A 310 -0.37 -21.40 9.49
C ASN A 310 -1.51 -21.44 8.46
N VAL A 311 -1.21 -21.52 7.15
CA VAL A 311 -2.23 -21.50 6.08
C VAL A 311 -3.30 -22.59 6.22
N LYS A 312 -2.92 -23.76 6.76
CA LYS A 312 -3.84 -24.88 7.01
C LYS A 312 -4.89 -24.58 8.08
N ASP A 313 -4.63 -23.59 8.94
CA ASP A 313 -5.53 -23.21 10.04
C ASP A 313 -6.50 -22.10 9.61
N ILE A 314 -6.29 -21.49 8.45
CA ILE A 314 -7.15 -20.44 7.90
C ILE A 314 -8.49 -21.05 7.45
N LYS A 315 -9.58 -20.56 8.05
CA LYS A 315 -10.96 -21.04 7.79
C LYS A 315 -11.85 -20.00 7.10
N ALA A 316 -11.29 -18.84 6.78
CA ALA A 316 -12.02 -17.77 6.11
C ALA A 316 -12.29 -18.10 4.64
N LYS A 317 -13.45 -17.68 4.13
CA LYS A 317 -13.81 -17.85 2.71
C LYS A 317 -13.17 -16.79 1.82
N VAL A 318 -12.94 -15.60 2.39
CA VAL A 318 -12.36 -14.45 1.71
C VAL A 318 -11.24 -13.87 2.55
N ILE A 319 -10.14 -13.50 1.91
CA ILE A 319 -9.05 -12.74 2.51
C ILE A 319 -8.96 -11.39 1.83
N LEU A 320 -9.07 -10.31 2.60
CA LEU A 320 -8.97 -8.93 2.12
C LEU A 320 -7.67 -8.30 2.61
N GLU A 321 -6.68 -8.21 1.72
CA GLU A 321 -5.33 -7.82 2.09
C GLU A 321 -5.18 -6.30 2.29
N MET A 322 -5.11 -5.86 3.54
CA MET A 322 -4.95 -4.44 3.87
C MET A 322 -3.50 -4.04 4.17
N ALA A 323 -2.67 -4.99 4.62
CA ALA A 323 -1.23 -4.84 4.64
C ALA A 323 -0.63 -5.04 3.23
N ASN A 324 0.64 -4.68 3.04
CA ASN A 324 1.36 -5.07 1.81
C ASN A 324 1.90 -6.49 1.99
N GLY A 325 1.69 -7.37 1.01
CA GLY A 325 2.17 -8.76 1.03
C GLY A 325 1.88 -9.55 2.32
N PRO A 326 0.66 -9.53 2.90
CA PRO A 326 0.38 -10.29 4.11
C PRO A 326 0.37 -11.81 3.87
N THR A 327 0.22 -12.27 2.64
CA THR A 327 0.16 -13.69 2.27
C THR A 327 1.40 -14.08 1.48
N THR A 328 2.12 -15.13 1.89
CA THR A 328 3.27 -15.64 1.13
C THR A 328 2.81 -16.30 -0.18
N PRO A 329 3.66 -16.37 -1.22
CA PRO A 329 3.33 -17.07 -2.46
C PRO A 329 2.92 -18.53 -2.26
N GLU A 330 3.53 -19.23 -1.31
CA GLU A 330 3.21 -20.61 -0.95
C GLU A 330 1.81 -20.72 -0.34
N ALA A 331 1.46 -19.80 0.57
CA ALA A 331 0.13 -19.75 1.17
C ALA A 331 -0.94 -19.34 0.14
N ASP A 332 -0.65 -18.38 -0.73
CA ASP A 332 -1.54 -17.92 -1.82
C ASP A 332 -1.93 -19.08 -2.74
N ALA A 333 -0.98 -19.95 -3.08
CA ALA A 333 -1.23 -21.15 -3.88
C ALA A 333 -2.15 -22.16 -3.19
N ILE A 334 -1.91 -22.43 -1.89
CA ILE A 334 -2.73 -23.36 -1.10
C ILE A 334 -4.16 -22.83 -0.93
N LEU A 335 -4.30 -21.55 -0.56
CA LEU A 335 -5.60 -20.90 -0.38
C LEU A 335 -6.40 -20.86 -1.69
N SER A 336 -5.74 -20.52 -2.80
CA SER A 336 -6.38 -20.53 -4.12
C SER A 336 -6.86 -21.93 -4.52
N SER A 337 -6.10 -22.99 -4.19
CA SER A 337 -6.52 -24.37 -4.46
C SER A 337 -7.70 -24.83 -3.59
N ASN A 338 -7.90 -24.18 -2.45
CA ASN A 338 -9.03 -24.40 -1.53
C ASN A 338 -10.21 -23.45 -1.81
N GLU A 339 -10.24 -22.80 -2.97
CA GLU A 339 -11.31 -21.88 -3.39
C GLU A 339 -11.53 -20.70 -2.43
N VAL A 340 -10.47 -20.26 -1.74
CA VAL A 340 -10.49 -19.04 -0.93
C VAL A 340 -10.20 -17.84 -1.83
N ASP A 341 -11.12 -16.88 -1.86
CA ASP A 341 -10.93 -15.66 -2.64
C ASP A 341 -9.98 -14.70 -1.92
N ILE A 342 -8.88 -14.33 -2.58
CA ILE A 342 -7.91 -13.37 -2.06
C ILE A 342 -8.02 -12.06 -2.82
N LEU A 343 -8.61 -11.05 -2.18
CA LEU A 343 -8.68 -9.69 -2.70
C LEU A 343 -7.33 -9.00 -2.46
N PRO A 344 -6.55 -8.73 -3.52
CA PRO A 344 -5.13 -8.48 -3.41
C PRO A 344 -4.80 -7.09 -2.87
N ASP A 345 -3.69 -6.99 -2.15
CA ASP A 345 -3.17 -5.76 -1.55
C ASP A 345 -3.02 -4.58 -2.53
N VAL A 346 -2.55 -4.84 -3.76
CA VAL A 346 -2.41 -3.85 -4.84
C VAL A 346 -3.74 -3.17 -5.24
N LEU A 347 -4.88 -3.75 -4.86
CA LEU A 347 -6.20 -3.14 -4.95
C LEU A 347 -6.68 -2.64 -3.58
N CYS A 348 -6.79 -3.55 -2.60
CA CYS A 348 -7.45 -3.30 -1.32
C CYS A 348 -6.88 -2.11 -0.54
N ASN A 349 -5.54 -1.95 -0.53
CA ASN A 349 -4.89 -0.85 0.20
C ASN A 349 -4.55 0.37 -0.68
N ALA A 350 -5.04 0.40 -1.93
CA ALA A 350 -4.68 1.44 -2.88
C ALA A 350 -5.36 2.81 -2.61
N GLY A 351 -6.34 2.88 -1.71
CA GLY A 351 -7.00 4.14 -1.39
C GLY A 351 -6.03 5.24 -0.93
N GLY A 352 -4.97 4.87 -0.21
CA GLY A 352 -3.93 5.82 0.21
C GLY A 352 -3.14 6.44 -0.94
N VAL A 353 -2.79 5.65 -1.98
CA VAL A 353 -2.10 6.19 -3.17
C VAL A 353 -3.07 6.99 -4.05
N THR A 354 -4.34 6.61 -4.10
CA THR A 354 -5.39 7.36 -4.79
C THR A 354 -5.60 8.75 -4.17
N VAL A 355 -5.67 8.87 -2.85
CA VAL A 355 -5.77 10.20 -2.21
C VAL A 355 -4.46 10.98 -2.32
N SER A 356 -3.30 10.31 -2.37
CA SER A 356 -2.04 10.98 -2.68
C SER A 356 -2.01 11.53 -4.12
N TYR A 357 -2.67 10.85 -5.08
CA TYR A 357 -2.90 11.38 -6.42
C TYR A 357 -3.80 12.63 -6.38
N PHE A 358 -4.89 12.61 -5.61
CA PHE A 358 -5.73 13.80 -5.47
C PHE A 358 -4.99 14.96 -4.82
N GLU A 359 -4.15 14.71 -3.83
CA GLU A 359 -3.28 15.74 -3.25
C GLU A 359 -2.43 16.38 -4.35
N TRP A 360 -1.73 15.57 -5.15
CA TRP A 360 -0.95 16.07 -6.28
C TRP A 360 -1.79 16.90 -7.27
N VAL A 361 -2.99 16.45 -7.65
CA VAL A 361 -3.92 17.20 -8.52
C VAL A 361 -4.29 18.55 -7.90
N GLN A 362 -4.64 18.58 -6.62
CA GLN A 362 -5.00 19.82 -5.91
C GLN A 362 -3.81 20.80 -5.88
N ASN A 363 -2.60 20.28 -5.65
CA ASN A 363 -1.38 21.08 -5.55
C ASN A 363 -0.93 21.63 -6.92
N LEU A 364 -1.17 20.91 -8.02
CA LEU A 364 -0.93 21.42 -9.37
C LEU A 364 -1.89 22.55 -9.75
N ASN A 365 -3.14 22.48 -9.28
CA ASN A 365 -4.17 23.47 -9.60
C ASN A 365 -4.23 24.64 -8.60
N GLY A 366 -3.54 24.55 -7.47
CA GLY A 366 -3.64 25.54 -6.39
C GLY A 366 -5.03 25.61 -5.74
N TYR A 367 -5.79 24.51 -5.76
CA TYR A 367 -7.17 24.45 -5.25
C TYR A 367 -7.43 23.18 -4.44
N SER A 368 -7.62 23.34 -3.13
CA SER A 368 -7.91 22.24 -2.20
C SER A 368 -9.37 21.81 -2.26
N TRP A 369 -9.62 20.51 -2.09
CA TRP A 369 -10.94 19.92 -2.06
C TRP A 369 -11.41 19.69 -0.64
N THR A 370 -12.73 19.70 -0.44
CA THR A 370 -13.31 19.25 0.83
C THR A 370 -13.14 17.73 0.96
N LYS A 371 -13.15 17.26 2.20
CA LYS A 371 -13.11 15.83 2.55
C LYS A 371 -14.18 15.02 1.83
N GLU A 372 -15.40 15.54 1.72
CA GLU A 372 -16.53 14.86 1.05
C GLU A 372 -16.24 14.64 -0.43
N LYS A 373 -15.66 15.65 -1.11
CA LYS A 373 -15.26 15.53 -2.50
C LYS A 373 -14.15 14.50 -2.68
N VAL A 374 -13.13 14.53 -1.81
CA VAL A 374 -12.04 13.52 -1.82
C VAL A 374 -12.61 12.11 -1.67
N ILE A 375 -13.50 11.90 -0.71
CA ILE A 375 -14.13 10.60 -0.45
C ILE A 375 -14.99 10.13 -1.64
N LYS A 376 -15.76 11.05 -2.25
CA LYS A 376 -16.58 10.74 -3.43
C LYS A 376 -15.74 10.30 -4.62
N GLU A 377 -14.65 11.02 -4.92
CA GLU A 377 -13.74 10.66 -6.00
C GLU A 377 -12.96 9.37 -5.69
N LEU A 378 -12.60 9.14 -4.42
CA LEU A 378 -11.97 7.90 -3.99
C LEU A 378 -12.90 6.71 -4.27
N LYS A 379 -14.17 6.78 -3.87
CA LYS A 379 -15.15 5.71 -4.11
C LYS A 379 -15.22 5.34 -5.60
N LYS A 380 -15.37 6.34 -6.46
CA LYS A 380 -15.45 6.16 -7.91
C LYS A 380 -14.26 5.38 -8.47
N ILE A 381 -13.03 5.73 -8.07
CA ILE A 381 -11.82 5.05 -8.53
C ILE A 381 -11.77 3.61 -7.99
N MET A 382 -12.05 3.42 -6.70
CA MET A 382 -11.96 2.08 -6.08
C MET A 382 -13.00 1.11 -6.66
N ASP A 383 -14.26 1.54 -6.81
CA ASP A 383 -15.33 0.73 -7.39
C ASP A 383 -15.00 0.34 -8.85
N SER A 384 -14.61 1.32 -9.67
CA SER A 384 -14.24 1.06 -11.08
C SER A 384 -13.07 0.10 -11.19
N SER A 385 -12.08 0.22 -10.29
CA SER A 385 -10.90 -0.65 -10.30
C SER A 385 -11.24 -2.08 -9.91
N PHE A 386 -12.16 -2.26 -8.94
CA PHE A 386 -12.67 -3.58 -8.59
C PHE A 386 -13.43 -4.19 -9.76
N GLU A 387 -14.35 -3.44 -10.38
CA GLU A 387 -15.16 -3.92 -11.50
C GLU A 387 -14.29 -4.39 -12.68
N GLU A 388 -13.27 -3.62 -13.07
CA GLU A 388 -12.35 -4.03 -14.14
C GLU A 388 -11.57 -5.31 -13.79
N ILE A 389 -11.15 -5.47 -12.53
CA ILE A 389 -10.51 -6.70 -12.06
C ILE A 389 -11.49 -7.86 -12.11
N TYR A 390 -12.72 -7.66 -11.63
CA TYR A 390 -13.75 -8.68 -11.63
C TYR A 390 -14.08 -9.16 -13.05
N GLN A 391 -14.15 -8.24 -14.02
CA GLN A 391 -14.31 -8.61 -15.43
C GLN A 391 -13.16 -9.50 -15.93
N VAL A 392 -11.91 -9.20 -15.55
CA VAL A 392 -10.76 -10.06 -15.90
C VAL A 392 -10.85 -11.43 -15.22
N VAL A 393 -11.28 -11.49 -13.96
CA VAL A 393 -11.56 -12.76 -13.26
C VAL A 393 -12.56 -13.60 -14.04
N GLN A 394 -13.70 -13.02 -14.44
CA GLN A 394 -14.75 -13.73 -15.18
C GLN A 394 -14.28 -14.19 -16.57
N GLN A 395 -13.57 -13.33 -17.31
CA GLN A 395 -13.14 -13.62 -18.68
C GLN A 395 -12.02 -14.66 -18.74
N LYS A 396 -11.04 -14.56 -17.83
CA LYS A 396 -9.83 -15.40 -17.85
C LYS A 396 -9.88 -16.57 -16.88
N LYS A 397 -10.86 -16.62 -15.98
CA LYS A 397 -11.02 -17.66 -14.95
C LYS A 397 -9.75 -17.80 -14.10
N VAL A 398 -9.28 -16.68 -13.57
CA VAL A 398 -8.07 -16.60 -12.74
C VAL A 398 -8.40 -15.94 -11.40
N SER A 399 -7.54 -16.11 -10.39
CA SER A 399 -7.71 -15.46 -9.09
C SER A 399 -7.70 -13.93 -9.20
N TYR A 400 -8.32 -13.24 -8.23
CA TYR A 400 -8.34 -11.78 -8.14
C TYR A 400 -6.93 -11.17 -8.16
N ARG A 401 -5.97 -11.77 -7.44
CA ARG A 401 -4.56 -11.35 -7.52
C ARG A 401 -4.02 -11.43 -8.94
N LYS A 402 -4.20 -12.56 -9.63
CA LYS A 402 -3.72 -12.72 -11.01
C LYS A 402 -4.40 -11.72 -11.96
N ALA A 403 -5.70 -11.52 -11.82
CA ALA A 403 -6.48 -10.56 -12.60
C ALA A 403 -5.96 -9.12 -12.42
N ALA A 404 -5.65 -8.70 -11.19
CA ALA A 404 -5.07 -7.39 -10.91
C ALA A 404 -3.73 -7.18 -11.62
N TYR A 405 -2.84 -8.18 -11.59
CA TYR A 405 -1.55 -8.11 -12.29
C TYR A 405 -1.72 -8.11 -13.81
N ILE A 406 -2.63 -8.91 -14.37
CA ILE A 406 -2.94 -8.92 -15.80
C ILE A 406 -3.41 -7.53 -16.25
N LEU A 407 -4.36 -6.92 -15.53
CA LEU A 407 -4.87 -5.58 -15.83
C LEU A 407 -3.74 -4.53 -15.79
N ALA A 408 -2.94 -4.55 -14.73
CA ALA A 408 -1.82 -3.63 -14.56
C ALA A 408 -0.76 -3.74 -15.66
N ILE A 409 -0.30 -4.97 -15.96
CA ILE A 409 0.70 -5.23 -16.99
C ILE A 409 0.17 -4.79 -18.36
N LYS A 410 -1.09 -5.11 -18.69
CA LYS A 410 -1.71 -4.67 -19.94
C LYS A 410 -1.68 -3.15 -20.07
N ARG A 411 -2.09 -2.42 -19.03
CA ARG A 411 -2.07 -0.94 -19.01
C ARG A 411 -0.67 -0.37 -19.19
N ILE A 412 0.34 -0.93 -18.51
CA ILE A 412 1.73 -0.45 -18.59
C ILE A 412 2.34 -0.76 -19.96
N VAL A 413 2.24 -2.01 -20.42
CA VAL A 413 2.80 -2.47 -21.70
C VAL A 413 2.18 -1.72 -22.87
N ASN A 414 0.86 -1.49 -22.85
CA ASN A 414 0.21 -0.66 -23.88
C ASN A 414 0.81 0.74 -23.94
N ALA A 415 1.03 1.39 -22.78
CA ALA A 415 1.66 2.71 -22.74
C ALA A 415 3.11 2.68 -23.25
N MET A 416 3.90 1.65 -22.89
CA MET A 416 5.27 1.47 -23.38
C MET A 416 5.30 1.32 -24.91
N MET A 417 4.42 0.47 -25.46
CA MET A 417 4.35 0.22 -26.89
C MET A 417 3.88 1.44 -27.68
N LEU A 418 2.84 2.14 -27.22
CA LEU A 418 2.32 3.35 -27.87
C LEU A 418 3.35 4.48 -27.89
N ARG A 419 4.16 4.61 -26.83
CA ARG A 419 5.23 5.61 -26.75
C ARG A 419 6.51 5.22 -27.51
N GLY A 420 6.60 4.01 -28.06
CA GLY A 420 7.83 3.49 -28.67
C GLY A 420 8.97 3.26 -27.68
N ARG A 421 8.68 3.16 -26.37
CA ARG A 421 9.68 3.00 -25.29
C ARG A 421 9.95 1.52 -25.01
N LEU A 422 10.54 0.84 -26.00
CA LEU A 422 10.87 -0.59 -25.95
C LEU A 422 12.35 -0.86 -26.18
#